data_AF-R1DRS9-F1
#
_entry.id   AF-R1DRS9-F1
#
_cell.length_a   1.000
_cell.length_b   1.000
_cell.length_c   1.000
_cell.angle_alpha   90.00
_cell.angle_beta   90.00
_cell.angle_gamma   90.00
#
_symmetry.space_group_name_H-M   'P 1'
#
loop_
_entity.id
_entity.type
_entity.pdbx_description
1 polymer ?
#
loop_
_entity_poly.entity_id
_entity_poly.type
_entity_poly.pdbx_seq_one_letter_code
_entity_poly.pdbx_strand_id
1 'polypeptide(L)' 'VLEATLYDTLGVAPSASQSEIKRAYHRLSKQLHPDKNPGNKEESERMFHAVREAYDFLSDDEKRATYD' A
#
# COMPACT_ATOMS: atom_id res chain seq x y z
N VAL A 1 0.33 1.55 17.44
CA VAL A 1 0.70 2.63 16.48
C VAL A 1 1.08 2.09 15.10
N LEU A 2 1.36 0.78 14.95
CA LEU A 2 1.65 0.17 13.65
C LEU A 2 0.40 -0.06 12.78
N GLU A 3 -0.78 -0.25 13.37
CA GLU A 3 -2.08 -0.52 12.69
C GLU A 3 -2.56 0.58 11.74
N ALA A 4 -2.41 1.84 12.13
CA ALA A 4 -2.75 2.97 11.28
C ALA A 4 -1.87 2.99 10.01
N THR A 5 -0.60 2.57 10.14
CA THR A 5 0.41 2.78 9.12
C THR A 5 0.17 1.99 7.83
N LEU A 6 -0.29 0.74 7.86
CA LEU A 6 -0.46 -0.05 6.62
C LEU A 6 -1.70 0.37 5.83
N TYR A 7 -2.82 0.57 6.52
CA TYR A 7 -4.07 1.05 5.91
C TYR A 7 -3.93 2.50 5.41
N ASP A 8 -3.26 3.38 6.17
CA ASP A 8 -2.96 4.74 5.74
C ASP A 8 -1.98 4.77 4.55
N THR A 9 -1.00 3.86 4.51
CA THR A 9 -0.06 3.75 3.37
C THR A 9 -0.80 3.43 2.06
N LEU A 10 -1.83 2.58 2.12
CA LEU A 10 -2.70 2.29 0.98
C LEU A 10 -3.79 3.36 0.78
N GLY A 11 -4.00 4.24 1.76
CA GLY A 11 -5.08 5.23 1.78
C GLY A 11 -6.46 4.58 1.78
N VAL A 12 -6.63 3.50 2.55
CA VAL A 12 -7.90 2.77 2.69
C VAL A 12 -8.30 2.69 4.16
N ALA A 13 -9.58 2.46 4.43
CA ALA A 13 -10.04 2.25 5.79
C ALA A 13 -9.62 0.86 6.33
N PRO A 14 -9.48 0.67 7.65
CA PRO A 14 -9.25 -0.65 8.25
C PRO A 14 -10.36 -1.66 7.90
N SER A 15 -11.58 -1.17 7.67
CA SER A 15 -12.73 -1.96 7.21
C SER A 15 -12.72 -2.27 5.71
N ALA A 16 -11.66 -1.90 4.98
CA ALA A 16 -11.59 -2.09 3.54
C ALA A 16 -11.57 -3.58 3.18
N SER A 17 -12.32 -3.92 2.15
CA SER A 17 -12.34 -5.26 1.57
C SER A 17 -11.04 -5.56 0.82
N GLN A 18 -10.73 -6.84 0.64
CA GLN A 18 -9.58 -7.30 -0.17
C GLN A 18 -9.57 -6.69 -1.58
N SER A 19 -10.77 -6.50 -2.15
CA SER A 19 -10.95 -5.86 -3.46
C SER A 19 -10.52 -4.38 -3.45
N GLU A 20 -10.83 -3.65 -2.38
CA GLU A 20 -10.45 -2.24 -2.22
C GLU A 20 -8.94 -2.09 -2.00
N ILE A 21 -8.36 -2.95 -1.16
CA ILE A 21 -6.90 -3.02 -0.92
C ILE A 21 -6.15 -3.24 -2.24
N LYS A 22 -6.57 -4.23 -3.04
CA LYS A 22 -5.96 -4.50 -4.35
C LYS A 22 -6.11 -3.35 -5.33
N ARG A 23 -7.27 -2.68 -5.33
CA ARG A 23 -7.55 -1.54 -6.22
C ARG A 23 -6.72 -0.32 -5.83
N ALA A 24 -6.54 -0.07 -4.54
CA ALA A 24 -5.67 0.98 -4.01
C ALA A 24 -4.21 0.74 -4.37
N TYR A 25 -3.70 -0.48 -4.16
CA TYR A 25 -2.35 -0.88 -4.55
C TYR A 25 -2.08 -0.65 -6.05
N HIS A 26 -2.99 -1.10 -6.93
CA HIS A 26 -2.86 -0.89 -8.38
C HIS A 26 -2.83 0.59 -8.77
N ARG A 27 -3.64 1.43 -8.09
CA ARG A 27 -3.67 2.88 -8.32
C ARG A 27 -2.36 3.52 -7.91
N LEU A 28 -1.88 3.22 -6.69
CA LEU A 28 -0.66 3.77 -6.13
C LEU A 28 0.59 3.30 -6.90
N SER A 29 0.67 2.02 -7.27
CA SER A 29 1.76 1.50 -8.12
C SER A 29 1.93 2.28 -9.43
N LYS A 30 0.82 2.67 -10.07
CA LYS A 30 0.85 3.48 -11.30
C LYS A 30 1.23 4.93 -11.04
N GLN A 31 0.85 5.48 -9.89
CA GLN A 31 1.17 6.86 -9.50
C GLN A 31 2.64 7.00 -9.09
N LEU A 32 3.19 5.99 -8.42
CA LEU A 32 4.55 5.96 -7.89
C LEU A 32 5.57 5.37 -8.89
N HIS A 33 5.14 5.02 -10.10
CA HIS A 33 6.05 4.48 -11.11
C HIS A 33 7.16 5.49 -11.44
N PRO A 34 8.45 5.09 -11.51
CA PRO A 34 9.57 6.01 -11.76
C PRO A 34 9.47 6.74 -13.11
N ASP A 35 8.85 6.14 -14.13
CA ASP A 35 8.54 6.84 -15.40
C ASP A 35 7.63 8.06 -15.22
N LYS A 36 6.72 8.04 -14.24
CA LYS A 36 5.82 9.17 -13.97
C LYS A 36 6.42 10.20 -13.01
N ASN A 37 7.50 9.84 -12.31
CA ASN A 37 8.15 10.69 -11.31
C ASN A 37 9.65 10.85 -11.59
N PRO A 38 10.05 11.38 -12.77
CA PRO A 38 11.45 11.47 -13.15
C PRO A 38 12.28 12.37 -12.22
N GLY A 39 11.66 13.34 -11.53
CA GLY A 39 12.32 14.24 -10.58
C GLY A 39 12.40 13.75 -9.13
N ASN A 40 11.57 12.76 -8.76
CA ASN A 40 11.44 12.25 -7.38
C ASN A 40 11.55 10.72 -7.33
N LYS A 41 12.49 10.15 -8.10
CA LYS A 41 12.65 8.68 -8.20
C LYS A 41 12.86 8.01 -6.84
N GLU A 42 13.73 8.54 -5.99
CA GLU A 42 14.00 7.98 -4.66
C GLU A 42 12.77 7.98 -3.74
N GLU A 43 11.98 9.06 -3.77
CA GLU A 43 10.77 9.16 -2.95
C GLU A 43 9.68 8.24 -3.49
N SER A 44 9.54 8.19 -4.82
CA SER A 44 8.62 7.27 -5.50
C SER A 44 8.97 5.80 -5.23
N GLU A 45 10.25 5.43 -5.26
CA GLU A 45 10.70 4.08 -4.90
C GLU A 45 10.40 3.77 -3.42
N ARG A 46 10.70 4.69 -2.50
CA ARG A 46 10.40 4.51 -1.07
C ARG A 46 8.92 4.30 -0.83
N MET A 47 8.07 5.16 -1.40
CA MET A 47 6.62 5.02 -1.28
C MET A 47 6.12 3.75 -1.97
N PHE A 48 6.69 3.37 -3.12
CA PHE A 48 6.31 2.14 -3.83
C PHE A 48 6.63 0.90 -2.99
N HIS A 49 7.79 0.88 -2.35
CA HIS A 49 8.17 -0.17 -1.40
C HIS A 49 7.20 -0.25 -0.23
N ALA A 50 6.87 0.88 0.42
CA ALA A 50 5.93 0.91 1.53
C ALA A 50 4.53 0.41 1.12
N VAL A 51 4.03 0.85 -0.03
CA VAL A 51 2.75 0.43 -0.61
C VAL A 51 2.73 -1.07 -0.93
N ARG A 52 3.85 -1.61 -1.40
CA ARG A 52 4.00 -3.04 -1.67
C ARG A 52 4.00 -3.86 -0.38
N GLU A 53 4.76 -3.45 0.62
CA GLU A 53 4.77 -4.14 1.94
C GLU A 53 3.38 -4.13 2.58
N ALA A 54 2.69 -2.99 2.55
CA ALA A 54 1.32 -2.89 3.04
C ALA A 54 0.36 -3.81 2.30
N TYR A 55 0.47 -3.90 0.97
CA TYR A 55 -0.32 -4.84 0.19
C TYR A 55 0.02 -6.30 0.50
N ASP A 56 1.31 -6.67 0.59
CA ASP A 56 1.74 -8.05 0.88
C ASP A 56 1.28 -8.54 2.27
N PHE A 57 1.11 -7.62 3.22
CA PHE A 57 0.54 -7.92 4.53
C PHE A 57 -1.00 -7.97 4.51
N LEU A 58 -1.64 -6.94 3.97
CA LEU A 58 -3.10 -6.78 4.04
C LEU A 58 -3.86 -7.66 3.02
N SER A 59 -3.21 -8.09 1.94
CA SER A 59 -3.80 -9.00 0.95
C SER A 59 -3.84 -10.46 1.39
N ASP A 60 -3.12 -10.80 2.46
CA ASP A 60 -3.07 -12.11 3.07
C ASP A 60 -3.99 -12.11 4.30
N ASP A 61 -5.09 -12.87 4.25
CA ASP A 61 -6.10 -12.87 5.31
C ASP A 61 -5.53 -13.39 6.64
N GLU A 62 -4.55 -14.31 6.64
CA GLU A 62 -3.93 -14.81 7.88
C GLU A 62 -3.01 -13.75 8.51
N LYS A 63 -2.19 -13.07 7.69
CA LYS A 63 -1.35 -11.97 8.16
C LYS A 63 -2.16 -10.78 8.62
N ARG A 64 -3.23 -10.43 7.90
CA ARG A 64 -4.15 -9.38 8.26
C ARG A 64 -4.85 -9.69 9.58
N ALA A 65 -5.33 -10.92 9.78
CA ALA A 65 -5.96 -11.32 11.04
C ALA A 65 -5.00 -11.36 12.24
N THR A 66 -3.69 -11.41 12.00
CA THR A 66 -2.66 -11.30 13.05
C THR A 66 -2.36 -9.83 13.41
N TYR A 67 -2.74 -8.92 12.52
CA TYR A 67 -2.46 -7.49 12.59
C TYR A 67 -3.67 -6.68 13.07
N ASP A 68 -4.88 -7.04 12.63
CA ASP A 68 -6.18 -6.56 13.13
C ASP A 68 -6.50 -7.15 14.52
#